data_AF-A0A7Y2A3E7-F1
#
_entry.id   AF-A0A7Y2A3E7-F1
#
_cell.length_a   1.000
_cell.length_b   1.000
_cell.length_c   1.000
_cell.angle_alpha   90.00
_cell.angle_beta   90.00
_cell.angle_gamma   90.00
#
_symmetry.space_group_name_H-M   'P 1'
#
loop_
_entity.id
_entity.type
_entity.pdbx_description
1 polymer ?
#
loop_
_entity_poly.entity_id
_entity_poly.type
_entity_poly.pdbx_seq_one_letter_code
_entity_poly.pdbx_strand_id
1 'polypeptide(L)'
;TMEDEIDLQTQAAAFVDSPAPAPIPAPVSEPAMAMATAADATTAAAQAALSDMMGDAPLCDTCGHITVRNGSCYKCLNCGNSLGCS
;
A
#
# COMPACT_ATOMS: atom_id res chain seq x y z
N THR A 1 -24.89 14.02 18.99
CA THR A 1 -23.79 14.63 19.76
C THR A 1 -22.49 14.04 19.24
N MET A 2 -21.35 14.71 19.40
CA MET A 2 -20.06 14.27 18.82
C MET A 2 -19.67 12.84 19.23
N GLU A 3 -20.17 12.36 20.37
CA GLU A 3 -20.00 10.99 20.86
C GLU A 3 -20.70 9.94 19.97
N ASP A 4 -21.81 10.28 19.32
CA ASP A 4 -22.60 9.38 18.47
C ASP A 4 -21.88 9.15 17.11
N GLU A 5 -21.22 10.17 16.58
CA GLU A 5 -20.42 10.07 15.35
C GLU A 5 -19.14 9.23 15.55
N ILE A 6 -18.55 9.29 16.75
CA ILE A 6 -17.39 8.48 17.13
C ILE A 6 -17.77 6.99 17.23
N ASP A 7 -18.95 6.68 17.78
CA ASP A 7 -19.44 5.31 17.89
C ASP A 7 -19.73 4.70 16.51
N LEU A 8 -20.34 5.49 15.62
CA LEU A 8 -20.63 5.08 14.24
C LEU A 8 -19.35 4.78 13.45
N GLN A 9 -18.30 5.58 13.64
CA GLN A 9 -16.99 5.34 13.02
C GLN A 9 -16.29 4.10 13.60
N THR A 10 -16.42 3.86 14.90
CA THR A 10 -15.82 2.70 15.58
C THR A 10 -16.49 1.40 15.15
N GLN A 11 -17.81 1.41 14.99
CA GLN A 11 -18.57 0.26 14.51
C GLN A 11 -18.23 -0.07 13.04
N ALA A 12 -17.93 0.95 12.23
CA ALA A 12 -17.40 0.74 10.89
C ALA A 12 -15.95 0.23 10.89
N ALA A 13 -15.11 0.60 11.85
CA ALA A 13 -13.75 0.03 11.92
C ALA A 13 -13.76 -1.46 12.34
N ALA A 14 -14.78 -1.91 13.07
CA ALA A 14 -14.85 -3.26 13.64
C ALA A 14 -15.03 -4.39 12.59
N PHE A 15 -15.58 -4.11 11.40
CA PHE A 15 -15.69 -5.14 10.35
C PHE A 15 -14.36 -5.44 9.65
N VAL A 16 -13.37 -4.55 9.77
CA VAL A 16 -12.07 -4.66 9.09
C VAL A 16 -11.09 -5.56 9.87
N ASP A 17 -11.34 -5.79 11.17
CA ASP A 17 -10.45 -6.52 12.08
C ASP A 17 -10.87 -7.98 12.34
N SER A 18 -11.90 -8.48 11.66
CA SER A 18 -12.23 -9.91 11.79
C SER A 18 -11.11 -10.78 11.21
N PRO A 19 -10.53 -11.73 11.97
CA PRO A 19 -9.58 -12.67 11.43
C PRO A 19 -10.28 -13.50 10.35
N ALA A 20 -9.73 -13.48 9.14
CA ALA A 20 -10.31 -14.13 7.98
C ALA A 20 -10.62 -15.61 8.28
N PRO A 21 -11.80 -16.13 7.88
CA PRO A 21 -12.04 -17.56 7.90
C PRO A 21 -11.06 -18.26 6.96
N ALA A 22 -10.64 -19.47 7.33
CA ALA A 22 -9.66 -20.31 6.63
C ALA A 22 -9.86 -20.38 5.10
N PRO A 23 -8.80 -20.58 4.31
CA PRO A 23 -8.87 -20.48 2.86
C PRO A 23 -9.78 -21.56 2.25
N ILE A 24 -10.81 -21.10 1.53
CA ILE A 24 -11.64 -21.89 0.62
C ILE A 24 -10.80 -22.11 -0.66
N PRO A 25 -10.77 -23.30 -1.28
CA PRO A 25 -10.00 -23.50 -2.51
C PRO A 25 -10.49 -22.56 -3.62
N ALA A 26 -9.55 -21.85 -4.24
CA ALA A 26 -9.82 -20.83 -5.23
C ALA A 26 -10.48 -21.42 -6.50
N PRO A 27 -11.58 -20.84 -7.01
CA PRO A 27 -11.99 -21.09 -8.38
C PRO A 27 -10.99 -20.41 -9.32
N VAL A 28 -10.33 -21.21 -10.16
CA VAL A 28 -9.55 -20.71 -11.31
C VAL A 28 -10.45 -19.82 -12.16
N SER A 29 -10.20 -18.51 -12.08
CA SER A 29 -10.97 -17.51 -12.79
C SER A 29 -10.17 -17.04 -14.01
N GLU A 30 -10.69 -17.33 -15.19
CA GLU A 30 -10.30 -16.68 -16.45
C GLU A 30 -10.46 -15.15 -16.32
N PRO A 31 -9.68 -14.32 -17.02
CA PRO A 31 -9.71 -12.88 -16.84
C PRO A 31 -11.00 -12.32 -17.46
N ALA A 32 -12.07 -12.26 -16.66
CA ALA A 32 -13.21 -11.42 -16.97
C ALA A 32 -12.73 -9.96 -16.89
N MET A 33 -12.83 -9.24 -18.00
CA MET A 33 -12.56 -7.80 -18.04
C MET A 33 -13.57 -7.11 -17.11
N ALA A 34 -13.18 -6.87 -15.87
CA ALA A 34 -13.94 -6.07 -14.94
C ALA A 34 -14.05 -4.65 -15.51
N MET A 35 -15.27 -4.14 -15.65
CA MET A 35 -15.47 -2.74 -15.99
C MET A 35 -14.96 -1.90 -14.81
N ALA A 36 -13.84 -1.22 -15.01
CA ALA A 36 -13.26 -0.36 -13.99
C ALA A 36 -14.29 0.70 -13.57
N THR A 37 -14.57 0.75 -12.27
CA THR A 37 -15.50 1.74 -11.71
C THR A 37 -14.84 3.12 -11.64
N ALA A 38 -15.62 4.18 -11.41
CA ALA A 38 -15.05 5.51 -11.16
C ALA A 38 -14.09 5.52 -9.95
N ALA A 39 -14.31 4.64 -8.97
CA ALA A 39 -13.40 4.43 -7.85
C ALA A 39 -12.09 3.78 -8.32
N ASP A 40 -12.14 2.73 -9.14
CA ASP A 40 -10.94 2.11 -9.74
C ASP A 40 -10.13 3.11 -10.57
N ALA A 41 -10.79 3.97 -11.35
CA ALA A 41 -10.10 5.00 -12.14
C ALA A 41 -9.38 6.02 -11.24
N THR A 42 -10.00 6.38 -10.11
CA THR A 42 -9.39 7.27 -9.11
C THR A 42 -8.19 6.60 -8.44
N THR A 43 -8.33 5.34 -8.04
CA THR A 43 -7.22 4.57 -7.48
C THR A 43 -6.11 4.45 -8.52
N ALA A 44 -6.40 4.03 -9.75
CA ALA A 44 -5.46 3.91 -10.87
C ALA A 44 -4.68 5.21 -11.13
N ALA A 45 -5.34 6.37 -11.10
CA ALA A 45 -4.70 7.66 -11.23
C ALA A 45 -3.74 7.96 -10.06
N ALA A 46 -4.10 7.60 -8.83
CA ALA A 46 -3.24 7.76 -7.66
C ALA A 46 -2.02 6.83 -7.69
N GLN A 47 -2.18 5.56 -8.10
CA GLN A 47 -1.06 4.61 -8.27
C GLN A 47 -0.16 5.00 -9.43
N ALA A 48 -0.68 5.59 -10.50
CA ALA A 48 0.12 6.11 -11.61
C ALA A 48 1.00 7.28 -11.14
N ALA A 49 0.40 8.27 -10.47
CA ALA A 49 1.13 9.41 -9.91
C ALA A 49 2.20 8.98 -8.88
N LEU A 50 1.93 7.93 -8.11
CA LEU A 50 2.87 7.39 -7.14
C LEU A 50 3.95 6.49 -7.78
N SER A 51 3.64 5.78 -8.87
CA SER A 51 4.59 4.94 -9.59
C SER A 51 5.77 5.73 -10.14
N ASP A 52 5.53 6.91 -10.69
CA ASP A 52 6.60 7.81 -11.15
C ASP A 52 7.53 8.25 -10.00
N MET A 53 7.07 8.21 -8.75
CA MET A 53 7.85 8.53 -7.56
C MET A 53 8.54 7.32 -6.92
N MET A 54 8.18 6.08 -7.31
CA MET A 54 8.66 4.83 -6.70
C MET A 54 9.68 4.04 -7.56
N GLY A 55 9.96 4.46 -8.80
CA GLY A 55 10.72 3.66 -9.77
C GLY A 55 12.26 3.63 -9.66
N ASP A 56 12.87 4.49 -8.85
CA ASP A 56 14.34 4.69 -8.83
C ASP A 56 15.01 4.19 -7.55
N ALA A 57 14.28 3.56 -6.62
CA ALA A 57 14.85 3.17 -5.33
C ALA A 57 15.69 1.88 -5.44
N PRO A 58 17.04 1.94 -5.28
CA PRO A 58 17.87 0.75 -5.33
C PRO A 58 17.65 -0.14 -4.11
N LEU A 59 17.97 -1.43 -4.23
CA LEU A 59 18.06 -2.32 -3.06
C LEU A 59 19.22 -1.88 -2.17
N CYS A 60 19.06 -2.05 -0.85
CA CYS A 60 20.11 -1.80 0.11
C CYS A 60 21.29 -2.76 -0.12
N ASP A 61 22.50 -2.23 -0.26
CA ASP A 61 23.77 -2.96 -0.39
C ASP A 61 24.12 -3.78 0.86
N THR A 62 23.62 -3.36 2.03
CA THR A 62 23.95 -3.99 3.31
C THR A 62 23.02 -5.16 3.65
N CYS A 63 21.71 -5.04 3.36
CA CYS A 63 20.73 -6.05 3.77
C CYS A 63 19.73 -6.48 2.68
N GLY A 64 19.86 -5.97 1.45
CA GLY A 64 19.06 -6.38 0.29
C GLY A 64 17.60 -5.95 0.28
N HIS A 65 17.16 -5.13 1.25
CA HIS A 65 15.79 -4.66 1.31
C HIS A 65 15.58 -3.40 0.46
N ILE A 66 14.35 -3.16 -0.02
CA ILE A 66 14.00 -1.96 -0.77
C ILE A 66 14.29 -0.72 0.09
N THR A 67 14.94 0.28 -0.51
CA THR A 67 15.19 1.56 0.15
C THR A 67 14.07 2.55 -0.16
N VAL A 68 13.97 3.62 0.62
CA VAL A 68 12.94 4.66 0.45
C VAL A 68 13.61 6.02 0.33
N ARG A 69 13.15 6.86 -0.60
CA ARG A 69 13.68 8.22 -0.79
C ARG A 69 13.42 9.07 0.46
N ASN A 70 14.46 9.71 0.98
CA ASN A 70 14.42 10.63 2.12
C ASN A 70 15.14 11.94 1.73
N GLY A 71 14.45 12.78 0.95
CA GLY A 71 15.03 13.97 0.34
C GLY A 71 15.95 13.63 -0.83
N SER A 72 17.21 14.07 -0.76
CA SER A 72 18.25 13.74 -1.75
C SER A 72 18.79 12.32 -1.61
N CYS A 73 18.62 11.70 -0.44
CA CYS A 73 19.13 10.36 -0.15
C CYS A 73 18.07 9.26 -0.34
N TYR A 74 18.52 8.02 -0.31
CA TYR A 74 17.73 6.84 -0.01
C TYR A 74 18.08 6.29 1.38
N LYS A 75 17.07 5.82 2.12
CA LYS A 75 17.20 5.26 3.46
C LYS A 75 16.62 3.85 3.50
N CYS A 76 17.39 2.90 4.02
CA CYS A 76 16.86 1.56 4.31
C CYS A 76 16.17 1.56 5.68
N LEU A 77 14.87 1.22 5.72
CA LEU A 77 14.10 1.17 6.97
C LEU A 77 14.39 -0.06 7.83
N ASN A 78 15.05 -1.08 7.28
CA ASN A 78 15.35 -2.31 8.01
C ASN A 78 16.70 -2.27 8.75
N CYS A 79 17.77 -1.79 8.10
CA CYS A 79 19.11 -1.74 8.69
C CYS A 79 19.62 -0.31 8.97
N GLY A 80 18.91 0.72 8.49
CA GLY A 80 19.31 2.11 8.69
C GLY A 80 20.43 2.61 7.77
N ASN A 81 20.87 1.87 6.75
CA ASN A 81 21.87 2.39 5.81
C ASN A 81 21.30 3.56 4.97
N SER A 82 22.16 4.53 4.63
CA SER A 82 21.80 5.71 3.81
C SER A 82 22.65 5.72 2.53
N LEU A 83 22.01 5.87 1.36
CA LEU A 83 22.66 5.85 0.05
C LEU A 83 22.43 7.17 -0.69
N GLY A 84 23.43 7.65 -1.44
CA GLY A 84 23.25 8.79 -2.35
C GLY A 84 23.02 10.14 -1.69
N CYS A 85 23.53 10.36 -0.48
CA CYS A 85 23.43 11.65 0.21
C CYS A 85 24.42 12.67 -0.35
N SER A 86 23.98 13.49 -1.31
CA SER A 86 24.70 14.69 -1.78
C SER A 86 23.95 15.96 -1.41
#